data_AF-A0A3D6EK28-F1
#
_entry.id   AF-A0A3D6EK28-F1
#
_cell.length_a   1.000
_cell.length_b   1.000
_cell.length_c   1.000
_cell.angle_alpha   90.00
_cell.angle_beta   90.00
_cell.angle_gamma   90.00
#
_symmetry.space_group_name_H-M   'P 1'
#
loop_
_entity.id
_entity.type
_entity.pdbx_description
1 polymer ?
#
loop_
_entity_poly.entity_id
_entity_poly.type
_entity_poly.pdbx_seq_one_letter_code
_entity_poly.pdbx_strand_id
1 'polypeptide(L)'
;MRRALPAFLAPLLLVFGCTRPEVEAFRQRPRPVVVTVSLPAQLADREGFQQEYASALRARLATRVVVVPGGVKPPVDAVELQVDIRDISQPSGQPTAAAVGVATGVTVGVLSAASGNRGWGVVDGLFWGLWAGSHAAMHQERTRDRLGYRPQVVRAQVRLMQPGNPEPLWVESIEPIEVVEAMDPLPPGLRDDDGRIREEEAKGFARVAVQKLAAYFQWARSSEQRFYEGPAAKKDEAPPPPADPVREPEKH
;
A
#
# COMPACT_ATOMS: atom_id res chain seq x y z
N MET A 1 13.69 8.25 50.04
CA MET A 1 13.09 7.67 48.80
C MET A 1 12.19 8.69 48.08
N ARG A 2 12.75 9.76 47.47
CA ARG A 2 11.95 10.83 46.84
C ARG A 2 12.57 11.44 45.56
N ARG A 3 13.49 10.74 44.89
CA ARG A 3 14.20 11.25 43.70
C ARG A 3 14.07 10.37 42.45
N ALA A 4 13.20 9.35 42.46
CA ALA A 4 13.05 8.42 41.33
C ALA A 4 11.91 8.80 40.36
N LEU A 5 10.96 9.65 40.76
CA LEU A 5 9.83 10.03 39.91
C LEU A 5 10.20 10.86 38.65
N PRO A 6 11.10 11.87 38.69
CA PRO A 6 11.37 12.67 37.50
C PRO A 6 12.21 11.92 36.44
N ALA A 7 12.93 10.87 36.82
CA ALA A 7 13.75 10.08 35.90
C ALA A 7 12.91 9.12 35.02
N PHE A 8 11.70 8.75 35.46
CA PHE A 8 10.77 7.92 34.68
C PHE A 8 9.85 8.73 33.76
N LEU A 9 9.66 10.03 34.02
CA LEU A 9 8.81 10.91 33.19
C LEU A 9 9.53 11.46 31.95
N ALA A 10 10.85 11.66 32.01
CA ALA A 10 11.66 12.14 30.90
C ALA A 10 11.63 11.24 29.64
N PRO A 11 11.77 9.91 29.72
CA PRO A 11 11.66 9.05 28.53
C PRO A 11 10.23 9.04 27.96
N LEU A 12 9.22 9.19 28.81
CA LEU A 12 7.81 9.21 28.40
C LEU A 12 7.48 10.50 27.62
N LEU A 13 8.04 11.64 28.02
CA LEU A 13 7.91 12.92 27.28
C LEU A 13 8.72 12.94 25.97
N LEU A 14 9.87 12.24 25.91
CA LEU A 14 10.64 12.07 24.66
C LEU A 14 9.90 11.22 23.62
N VAL A 15 9.11 10.23 24.04
CA VAL A 15 8.27 9.41 23.14
C VAL A 15 7.14 10.24 22.48
N PHE A 16 6.57 11.23 23.20
CA PHE A 16 5.56 12.12 22.63
C PHE A 16 6.14 13.22 21.73
N GLY A 17 7.42 13.58 21.92
CA GLY A 17 8.11 14.64 21.17
C GLY A 17 8.37 14.35 19.68
N CYS A 18 8.14 13.12 19.21
CA CYS A 18 8.34 12.74 17.80
C CYS A 18 7.04 12.61 17.00
N THR A 19 5.88 12.88 17.60
CA THR A 19 4.60 12.79 16.87
C THR A 19 4.25 14.14 16.24
N ARG A 20 4.25 14.19 14.90
CA ARG A 20 3.81 15.38 14.17
C ARG A 20 2.33 15.63 14.46
N PRO A 21 1.94 16.84 14.90
CA PRO A 21 0.56 17.12 15.31
C PRO A 21 -0.45 16.91 14.18
N GLU A 22 -0.04 17.15 12.93
CA GLU A 22 -0.83 16.94 11.72
C GLU A 22 -1.18 15.45 11.50
N VAL A 23 -0.21 14.57 11.77
CA VAL A 23 -0.36 13.12 11.63
C VAL A 23 -1.31 12.58 12.68
N GLU A 24 -1.19 13.05 13.93
CA GLU A 24 -2.08 12.64 15.02
C GLU A 24 -3.50 13.20 14.84
N ALA A 25 -3.64 14.44 14.35
CA ALA A 25 -4.94 15.00 14.00
C ALA A 25 -5.64 14.18 12.91
N PHE A 26 -4.91 13.77 11.87
CA PHE A 26 -5.45 12.90 10.83
C PHE A 26 -5.76 11.49 11.33
N ARG A 27 -4.95 10.95 12.25
CA ARG A 27 -5.20 9.65 12.89
C ARG A 27 -6.53 9.64 13.66
N GLN A 28 -6.81 10.69 14.42
CA GLN A 28 -8.02 10.80 15.23
C GLN A 28 -9.27 11.10 14.38
N ARG A 29 -9.12 11.92 13.34
CA ARG A 29 -10.20 12.32 12.43
C ARG A 29 -9.73 12.21 10.97
N PRO A 30 -9.78 11.01 10.39
CA PRO A 30 -9.33 10.82 9.03
C PRO A 30 -10.28 11.53 8.06
N ARG A 31 -9.72 12.41 7.24
CA ARG A 31 -10.44 13.10 6.16
C ARG A 31 -10.66 12.17 4.96
N PRO A 32 -11.62 12.47 4.07
CA PRO A 32 -11.81 11.70 2.85
C PRO A 32 -10.53 11.59 2.04
N VAL A 33 -10.20 10.37 1.59
CA VAL A 33 -8.98 10.10 0.82
C VAL A 33 -9.29 10.03 -0.68
N VAL A 34 -8.53 10.78 -1.47
CA VAL A 34 -8.50 10.70 -2.94
C VAL A 34 -7.30 9.86 -3.33
N VAL A 35 -7.50 8.93 -4.28
CA VAL A 35 -6.41 8.07 -4.77
C VAL A 35 -5.97 8.54 -6.15
N THR A 36 -4.68 8.84 -6.28
CA THR A 36 -4.00 9.20 -7.52
C THR A 36 -2.84 8.25 -7.75
N VAL A 37 -2.81 7.62 -8.92
CA VAL A 37 -1.75 6.69 -9.32
C VAL A 37 -0.99 7.30 -10.48
N SER A 38 0.33 7.45 -10.35
CA SER A 38 1.26 7.76 -11.44
C SER A 38 2.00 6.51 -11.86
N LEU A 39 2.18 6.38 -13.18
CA LEU A 39 2.81 5.25 -13.85
C LEU A 39 3.98 5.76 -14.71
N PRO A 40 4.98 4.91 -14.99
CA PRO A 40 6.09 5.29 -15.85
C PRO A 40 5.57 5.55 -17.27
N ALA A 41 6.14 6.57 -17.93
CA ALA A 41 5.67 7.04 -19.25
C ALA A 41 5.80 6.01 -20.38
N GLN A 42 6.61 4.97 -20.18
CA GLN A 42 6.97 3.96 -21.18
C GLN A 42 6.01 2.77 -21.21
N LEU A 43 5.01 2.73 -20.32
CA LEU A 43 4.04 1.63 -20.22
C LEU A 43 2.99 1.71 -21.33
N ALA A 44 2.76 0.60 -22.02
CA ALA A 44 1.59 0.45 -22.89
C ALA A 44 0.31 0.38 -22.05
N ASP A 45 -0.80 0.92 -22.55
CA ASP A 45 -2.11 0.94 -21.85
C ASP A 45 -2.07 1.60 -20.44
N ARG A 46 -1.40 2.75 -20.34
CA ARG A 46 -1.27 3.50 -19.08
C ARG A 46 -2.60 3.79 -18.39
N GLU A 47 -3.64 4.13 -19.15
CA GLU A 47 -4.95 4.48 -18.59
C GLU A 47 -5.63 3.27 -17.95
N GLY A 48 -5.60 2.10 -18.60
CA GLY A 48 -6.14 0.86 -18.06
C GLY A 48 -5.46 0.46 -16.75
N PHE A 49 -4.12 0.47 -16.73
CA PHE A 49 -3.35 0.19 -15.52
C PHE A 49 -3.66 1.19 -14.40
N GLN A 50 -3.72 2.48 -14.72
CA GLN A 50 -3.99 3.52 -13.74
C GLN A 50 -5.37 3.33 -13.10
N GLN A 51 -6.37 3.00 -13.91
CA GLN A 51 -7.74 2.77 -13.46
C GLN A 51 -7.85 1.51 -12.59
N GLU A 52 -7.24 0.40 -13.00
CA GLU A 52 -7.26 -0.86 -12.26
C GLU A 52 -6.61 -0.71 -10.87
N TYR A 53 -5.38 -0.19 -10.83
CA TYR A 53 -4.67 0.06 -9.57
C TYR A 53 -5.44 1.04 -8.67
N ALA A 54 -5.94 2.14 -9.21
CA ALA A 54 -6.71 3.11 -8.44
C ALA A 54 -8.02 2.49 -7.92
N SER A 55 -8.69 1.65 -8.72
CA SER A 55 -9.93 0.97 -8.31
C SER A 55 -9.69 -0.03 -7.17
N ALA A 56 -8.63 -0.84 -7.26
CA ALA A 56 -8.25 -1.81 -6.24
C ALA A 56 -7.89 -1.11 -4.91
N LEU A 57 -7.11 -0.02 -5.01
CA LEU A 57 -6.77 0.82 -3.85
C LEU A 57 -8.02 1.42 -3.21
N ARG A 58 -8.91 2.02 -3.99
CA ARG A 58 -10.15 2.62 -3.47
C ARG A 58 -11.02 1.58 -2.78
N ALA A 59 -11.25 0.43 -3.41
CA ALA A 59 -12.06 -0.64 -2.83
C ALA A 59 -11.48 -1.14 -1.50
N ARG A 60 -10.15 -1.25 -1.40
CA ARG A 60 -9.50 -1.69 -0.17
C ARG A 60 -9.48 -0.61 0.91
N LEU A 61 -9.16 0.63 0.56
CA LEU A 61 -9.16 1.77 1.47
C LEU A 61 -10.55 2.07 2.03
N ALA A 62 -11.61 1.89 1.24
CA ALA A 62 -12.99 2.12 1.66
C ALA A 62 -13.39 1.24 2.87
N THR A 63 -12.73 0.11 3.07
CA THR A 63 -12.94 -0.73 4.26
C THR A 63 -12.30 -0.16 5.54
N ARG A 64 -11.51 0.91 5.46
CA ARG A 64 -10.74 1.50 6.57
C ARG A 64 -11.07 2.96 6.82
N VAL A 65 -11.19 3.73 5.73
CA VAL A 65 -11.40 5.18 5.74
C VAL A 65 -12.42 5.56 4.68
N VAL A 66 -12.99 6.76 4.78
CA VAL A 66 -13.86 7.31 3.75
C VAL A 66 -13.02 7.63 2.51
N VAL A 67 -13.41 7.09 1.35
CA VAL A 67 -12.69 7.28 0.08
C VAL A 67 -13.55 7.99 -0.93
N VAL A 68 -12.96 8.92 -1.68
CA VAL A 68 -13.64 9.60 -2.79
C VAL A 68 -13.74 8.65 -4.00
N PRO A 69 -14.96 8.37 -4.51
CA PRO A 69 -15.13 7.54 -5.70
C PRO A 69 -14.46 8.16 -6.94
N GLY A 70 -14.09 7.32 -7.91
CA GLY A 70 -13.59 7.80 -9.20
C GLY A 70 -14.63 8.67 -9.91
N GLY A 71 -14.20 9.80 -10.49
CA GLY A 71 -15.09 10.72 -11.21
C GLY A 71 -15.92 11.68 -10.35
N VAL A 72 -15.84 11.58 -9.01
CA VAL A 72 -16.51 12.50 -8.09
C VAL A 72 -15.59 13.65 -7.72
N LYS A 73 -16.11 14.88 -7.67
CA LYS A 73 -15.34 16.06 -7.25
C LYS A 73 -14.95 15.90 -5.76
N PRO A 74 -13.65 15.97 -5.43
CA PRO A 74 -13.21 15.80 -4.05
C PRO A 74 -13.60 17.01 -3.19
N PRO A 75 -13.85 16.81 -1.88
CA PRO A 75 -14.00 17.92 -0.95
C PRO A 75 -12.68 18.69 -0.79
N VAL A 76 -12.76 19.97 -0.43
CA VAL A 76 -11.61 20.90 -0.39
C VAL A 76 -10.52 20.45 0.59
N ASP A 77 -10.91 19.73 1.63
CA ASP A 77 -10.03 19.25 2.69
C ASP A 77 -9.56 17.79 2.48
N ALA A 78 -9.90 17.17 1.36
CA ALA A 78 -9.56 15.78 1.04
C ALA A 78 -8.05 15.57 1.02
N VAL A 79 -7.60 14.44 1.56
CA VAL A 79 -6.20 14.04 1.59
C VAL A 79 -5.91 13.18 0.36
N GLU A 80 -4.77 13.40 -0.27
CA GLU A 80 -4.38 12.72 -1.51
C GLU A 80 -3.40 11.58 -1.21
N LEU A 81 -3.78 10.35 -1.54
CA LEU A 81 -2.89 9.20 -1.57
C LEU A 81 -2.25 9.12 -2.96
N GLN A 82 -1.04 9.63 -3.07
CA GLN A 82 -0.23 9.60 -4.28
C GLN A 82 0.57 8.30 -4.33
N VAL A 83 0.33 7.50 -5.35
CA VAL A 83 1.03 6.24 -5.61
C VAL A 83 1.88 6.41 -6.86
N ASP A 84 3.19 6.47 -6.67
CA ASP A 84 4.14 6.60 -7.77
C ASP A 84 4.80 5.26 -8.07
N ILE A 85 4.30 4.57 -9.10
CA ILE A 85 4.87 3.31 -9.57
C ILE A 85 6.05 3.66 -10.48
N ARG A 86 7.24 3.24 -10.06
CA ARG A 86 8.50 3.61 -10.71
C ARG A 86 8.93 2.60 -11.76
N ASP A 87 8.64 1.33 -11.52
CA ASP A 87 9.03 0.24 -12.40
C ASP A 87 7.94 -0.83 -12.42
N ILE A 88 7.63 -1.28 -13.63
CA ILE A 88 6.77 -2.42 -13.94
C ILE A 88 7.54 -3.21 -15.01
N SER A 89 8.19 -4.29 -14.58
CA SER A 89 8.95 -5.15 -15.47
C SER A 89 8.53 -6.60 -15.34
N GLN A 90 8.42 -7.31 -16.46
CA GLN A 90 8.35 -8.76 -16.42
C GLN A 90 9.71 -9.29 -15.95
N PRO A 91 9.76 -10.26 -15.02
CA PRO A 91 11.02 -10.83 -14.58
C PRO A 91 11.71 -11.56 -15.75
N SER A 92 12.58 -10.86 -16.47
CA SER A 92 13.40 -11.45 -17.53
C SER A 92 14.39 -12.43 -16.91
N GLY A 93 14.31 -13.71 -17.31
CA GLY A 93 15.30 -14.75 -17.03
C GLY A 93 16.01 -14.61 -15.68
N GLN A 94 15.29 -14.77 -14.58
CA GLN A 94 15.91 -14.63 -13.26
C GLN A 94 17.00 -15.69 -13.07
N PRO A 95 18.20 -15.30 -12.62
CA PRO A 95 19.28 -16.23 -12.34
C PRO A 95 18.83 -17.28 -11.33
N THR A 96 19.25 -18.52 -11.53
CA THR A 96 18.95 -19.64 -10.61
C THR A 96 19.44 -19.33 -9.21
N ALA A 97 18.89 -20.01 -8.20
CA ALA A 97 19.30 -19.81 -6.81
C ALA A 97 20.82 -19.95 -6.58
N ALA A 98 21.44 -20.88 -7.31
CA ALA A 98 22.88 -21.03 -7.34
C ALA A 98 23.60 -19.81 -7.92
N ALA A 99 23.10 -19.23 -9.01
CA ALA A 99 23.71 -18.06 -9.65
C ALA A 99 23.60 -16.78 -8.79
N VAL A 100 22.46 -16.57 -8.11
CA VAL A 100 22.29 -15.48 -7.14
C VAL A 100 23.20 -15.68 -5.93
N GLY A 101 23.21 -16.88 -5.34
CA GLY A 101 24.07 -17.23 -4.20
C GLY A 101 25.56 -17.02 -4.50
N VAL A 102 26.02 -17.45 -5.67
CA VAL A 102 27.42 -17.27 -6.09
C VAL A 102 27.74 -15.79 -6.31
N ALA A 103 26.88 -15.05 -7.01
CA ALA A 103 27.12 -13.62 -7.26
C ALA A 103 27.14 -12.80 -5.96
N THR A 104 26.22 -13.04 -5.04
CA THR A 104 26.18 -12.36 -3.73
C THR A 104 27.38 -12.78 -2.87
N GLY A 105 27.69 -14.07 -2.80
CA GLY A 105 28.87 -14.59 -2.09
C GLY A 105 30.17 -13.96 -2.57
N VAL A 106 30.41 -13.93 -3.88
CA VAL A 106 31.59 -13.29 -4.47
C VAL A 106 31.63 -11.80 -4.15
N THR A 107 30.50 -11.10 -4.26
CA THR A 107 30.43 -9.66 -3.99
C THR A 107 30.75 -9.33 -2.54
N VAL A 108 30.15 -10.04 -1.57
CA VAL A 108 30.39 -9.83 -0.14
C VAL A 108 31.82 -10.23 0.24
N GLY A 109 32.35 -11.32 -0.34
CA GLY A 109 33.74 -11.73 -0.17
C GLY A 109 34.74 -10.67 -0.67
N VAL A 110 34.47 -10.08 -1.84
CA VAL A 110 35.30 -9.00 -2.41
C VAL A 110 35.21 -7.72 -1.58
N LEU A 111 34.01 -7.33 -1.12
CA LEU A 111 33.84 -6.16 -0.24
C LEU A 111 34.56 -6.35 1.10
N SER A 112 34.49 -7.55 1.68
CA SER A 112 35.23 -7.87 2.91
C SER A 112 36.74 -7.83 2.69
N ALA A 113 37.24 -8.37 1.56
CA ALA A 113 38.66 -8.29 1.24
C ALA A 113 39.12 -6.84 1.02
N ALA A 114 38.29 -6.01 0.38
CA ALA A 114 38.55 -4.59 0.13
C ALA A 114 38.52 -3.75 1.42
N SER A 115 37.71 -4.12 2.41
CA SER A 115 37.65 -3.43 3.71
C SER A 115 38.80 -3.81 4.67
N GLY A 116 39.80 -4.55 4.19
CA GLY A 116 40.99 -4.91 4.95
C GLY A 116 40.85 -6.18 5.80
N ASN A 117 39.71 -6.88 5.75
CA ASN A 117 39.61 -8.21 6.36
C ASN A 117 40.50 -9.18 5.57
N ARG A 118 41.50 -9.77 6.22
CA ARG A 118 42.33 -10.84 5.68
C ARG A 118 42.06 -12.14 6.45
N GLY A 119 42.04 -13.27 5.75
CA GLY A 119 41.81 -14.58 6.36
C GLY A 119 40.33 -14.94 6.52
N TRP A 120 39.93 -15.38 7.71
CA TRP A 120 38.60 -15.95 7.98
C TRP A 120 37.43 -15.02 7.66
N GLY A 121 37.57 -13.69 7.78
CA GLY A 121 36.49 -12.75 7.47
C GLY A 121 36.04 -12.74 6.00
N VAL A 122 36.94 -13.04 5.06
CA VAL A 122 36.59 -13.15 3.62
C VAL A 122 35.80 -14.44 3.35
N VAL A 123 36.20 -15.53 3.99
CA VAL A 123 35.52 -16.84 3.89
C VAL A 123 34.16 -16.78 4.55
N ASP A 124 34.05 -16.12 5.71
CA ASP A 124 32.81 -15.91 6.44
C ASP A 124 31.85 -15.02 5.62
N GLY A 125 32.35 -13.94 5.03
CA GLY A 125 31.57 -13.09 4.11
C GLY A 125 31.07 -13.84 2.86
N LEU A 126 31.91 -14.69 2.26
CA LEU A 126 31.52 -15.55 1.14
C LEU A 126 30.45 -16.56 1.56
N PHE A 127 30.62 -17.20 2.72
CA PHE A 127 29.68 -18.18 3.26
C PHE A 127 28.32 -17.55 3.57
N TRP A 128 28.27 -16.44 4.30
CA TRP A 128 27.02 -15.73 4.59
C TRP A 128 26.37 -15.17 3.33
N GLY A 129 27.16 -14.69 2.36
CA GLY A 129 26.65 -14.23 1.07
C GLY A 129 26.03 -15.36 0.24
N LEU A 130 26.66 -16.55 0.21
CA LEU A 130 26.13 -17.73 -0.47
C LEU A 130 24.86 -18.25 0.23
N TRP A 131 24.87 -18.30 1.56
CA TRP A 131 23.74 -18.72 2.37
C TRP A 131 22.54 -17.78 2.19
N ALA A 132 22.76 -16.47 2.33
CA ALA A 132 21.72 -15.47 2.15
C ALA A 132 21.15 -15.46 0.72
N GLY A 133 22.02 -15.53 -0.29
CA GLY A 133 21.59 -15.55 -1.70
C GLY A 133 20.83 -16.82 -2.08
N SER A 134 21.26 -17.99 -1.58
CA SER A 134 20.55 -19.26 -1.81
C SER A 134 19.18 -19.27 -1.13
N HIS A 135 19.08 -18.75 0.10
CA HIS A 135 17.81 -18.65 0.81
C HIS A 135 16.86 -17.64 0.15
N ALA A 136 17.36 -16.49 -0.30
CA ALA A 136 16.55 -15.48 -1.00
C ALA A 136 15.98 -16.04 -2.31
N ALA A 137 16.78 -16.77 -3.07
CA ALA A 137 16.32 -17.33 -4.34
C ALA A 137 15.41 -18.56 -4.14
N MET A 138 15.66 -19.42 -3.15
CA MET A 138 14.73 -20.50 -2.80
C MET A 138 13.38 -19.95 -2.32
N HIS A 139 13.38 -18.81 -1.62
CA HIS A 139 12.16 -18.11 -1.26
C HIS A 139 11.40 -17.65 -2.51
N GLN A 140 12.11 -17.11 -3.50
CA GLN A 140 11.53 -16.66 -4.76
C GLN A 140 10.94 -17.80 -5.60
N GLU A 141 11.61 -18.96 -5.65
CA GLU A 141 11.09 -20.17 -6.30
C GLU A 141 9.80 -20.67 -5.62
N ARG A 142 9.77 -20.78 -4.29
CA ARG A 142 8.57 -21.21 -3.55
C ARG A 142 7.38 -20.28 -3.77
N THR A 143 7.62 -18.98 -3.82
CA THR A 143 6.54 -18.00 -4.03
C THR A 143 5.95 -18.13 -5.45
N ARG A 144 6.77 -18.46 -6.44
CA ARG A 144 6.30 -18.75 -7.80
C ARG A 144 5.48 -20.02 -7.87
N ASP A 145 5.93 -21.09 -7.22
CA ASP A 145 5.18 -22.36 -7.16
C ASP A 145 3.84 -22.19 -6.45
N ARG A 146 3.78 -21.34 -5.41
CA ARG A 146 2.55 -20.97 -4.71
C ARG A 146 1.54 -20.31 -5.64
N LEU A 147 1.96 -19.33 -6.44
CA LEU A 147 1.06 -18.55 -7.29
C LEU A 147 0.62 -19.32 -8.54
N GLY A 148 1.53 -20.13 -9.11
CA GLY A 148 1.28 -20.90 -10.34
C GLY A 148 1.41 -20.06 -11.63
N TYR A 149 1.74 -18.78 -11.54
CA TYR A 149 1.98 -17.87 -12.66
C TYR A 149 3.17 -16.94 -12.34
N ARG A 150 3.61 -16.14 -13.33
CA ARG A 150 4.72 -15.20 -13.16
C ARG A 150 4.18 -13.78 -12.93
N PRO A 151 4.30 -13.22 -11.71
CA PRO A 151 3.88 -11.85 -11.43
C PRO A 151 4.87 -10.84 -12.04
N GLN A 152 4.42 -9.62 -12.29
CA GLN A 152 5.31 -8.53 -12.69
C GLN A 152 6.00 -7.93 -11.46
N VAL A 153 7.17 -7.35 -11.67
CA VAL A 153 7.94 -6.67 -10.63
C VAL A 153 7.40 -5.24 -10.52
N VAL A 154 6.65 -4.98 -9.45
CA VAL A 154 6.07 -3.65 -9.19
C VAL A 154 6.84 -2.98 -8.08
N ARG A 155 7.52 -1.87 -8.40
CA ARG A 155 8.16 -1.02 -7.39
C ARG A 155 7.45 0.32 -7.33
N ALA A 156 6.97 0.71 -6.16
CA ALA A 156 6.24 1.96 -5.98
C ALA A 156 6.66 2.72 -4.73
N GLN A 157 6.44 4.03 -4.76
CA GLN A 157 6.47 4.88 -3.59
C GLN A 157 5.07 5.43 -3.33
N VAL A 158 4.57 5.27 -2.12
CA VAL A 158 3.26 5.78 -1.71
C VAL A 158 3.46 6.96 -0.76
N ARG A 159 2.69 8.02 -0.97
CA ARG A 159 2.72 9.24 -0.16
C ARG A 159 1.31 9.66 0.17
N LEU A 160 1.10 10.11 1.41
CA LEU A 160 -0.17 10.69 1.84
C LEU A 160 -0.01 12.20 2.04
N MET A 161 -0.61 12.99 1.16
CA MET A 161 -0.47 14.45 1.11
C MET A 161 -1.73 15.13 1.65
N GLN A 162 -1.55 16.07 2.57
CA GLN A 162 -2.65 16.89 3.08
C GLN A 162 -2.67 18.26 2.39
N PRO A 163 -3.84 18.77 1.94
CA PRO A 163 -3.92 20.08 1.32
C PRO A 163 -3.46 21.17 2.29
N GLY A 164 -2.58 22.05 1.80
CA GLY A 164 -1.97 23.12 2.60
C GLY A 164 -0.77 22.70 3.45
N ASN A 165 -0.41 21.41 3.48
CA ASN A 165 0.79 20.92 4.13
C ASN A 165 1.86 20.58 3.08
N PRO A 166 3.06 21.20 3.12
CA PRO A 166 4.13 20.90 2.16
C PRO A 166 4.74 19.50 2.38
N GLU A 167 4.63 18.95 3.59
CA GLU A 167 5.22 17.67 3.93
C GLU A 167 4.18 16.55 3.94
N PRO A 168 4.51 15.36 3.42
CA PRO A 168 3.61 14.22 3.46
C PRO A 168 3.36 13.77 4.91
N LEU A 169 2.11 13.44 5.22
CA LEU A 169 1.73 12.81 6.49
C LEU A 169 2.34 11.42 6.64
N TRP A 170 2.60 10.74 5.52
CA TRP A 170 3.18 9.41 5.48
C TRP A 170 3.86 9.16 4.13
N VAL A 171 4.99 8.46 4.13
CA VAL A 171 5.72 8.04 2.93
C VAL A 171 6.23 6.63 3.16
N GLU A 172 6.07 5.77 2.16
CA GLU A 172 6.52 4.38 2.22
C GLU A 172 6.92 3.87 0.84
N SER A 173 7.94 3.01 0.80
CA SER A 173 8.27 2.22 -0.38
C SER A 173 7.58 0.86 -0.34
N ILE A 174 7.00 0.46 -1.46
CA ILE A 174 6.44 -0.87 -1.65
C ILE A 174 7.41 -1.65 -2.52
N GLU A 175 7.95 -2.72 -1.94
CA GLU A 175 8.88 -3.60 -2.63
C GLU A 175 8.12 -4.69 -3.40
N PRO A 176 8.64 -5.14 -4.56
CA PRO A 176 7.97 -6.14 -5.39
C PRO A 176 7.63 -7.44 -4.64
N ILE A 177 8.53 -7.87 -3.74
CA ILE A 177 8.34 -9.09 -2.96
C ILE A 177 7.09 -9.02 -2.06
N GLU A 178 6.81 -7.85 -1.48
CA GLU A 178 5.65 -7.65 -0.60
C GLU A 178 4.35 -7.80 -1.39
N VAL A 179 4.32 -7.26 -2.62
CA VAL A 179 3.18 -7.37 -3.53
C VAL A 179 2.94 -8.83 -3.90
N VAL A 180 4.00 -9.53 -4.30
CA VAL A 180 3.94 -10.94 -4.71
C VAL A 180 3.50 -11.86 -3.57
N GLU A 181 3.94 -11.61 -2.34
CA GLU A 181 3.48 -12.34 -1.16
C GLU A 181 2.00 -12.09 -0.84
N ALA A 182 1.51 -10.88 -1.12
CA ALA A 182 0.12 -10.49 -0.89
C ALA A 182 -0.87 -10.96 -1.97
N MET A 183 -0.37 -11.40 -3.13
CA MET A 183 -1.16 -11.93 -4.25
C MET A 183 -1.72 -13.33 -3.93
N ASP A 184 -2.86 -13.64 -4.54
CA ASP A 184 -3.52 -14.94 -4.43
C ASP A 184 -3.24 -15.80 -5.68
N PRO A 185 -3.23 -17.14 -5.54
CA PRO A 185 -3.00 -18.04 -6.66
C PRO A 185 -4.18 -18.04 -7.64
N LEU A 186 -3.87 -18.14 -8.94
CA LEU A 186 -4.88 -18.21 -9.99
C LEU A 186 -5.22 -19.69 -10.30
N PRO A 187 -6.51 -19.98 -10.61
CA PRO A 187 -6.90 -21.32 -11.06
C PRO A 187 -6.22 -21.67 -12.39
N PRO A 188 -5.97 -22.96 -12.69
CA PRO A 188 -5.15 -23.39 -13.83
C PRO A 188 -5.52 -22.77 -15.19
N GLY A 189 -6.81 -22.53 -15.44
CA GLY A 189 -7.29 -21.96 -16.70
C GLY A 189 -7.12 -20.44 -16.85
N LEU A 190 -6.69 -19.72 -15.81
CA LEU A 190 -6.52 -18.26 -15.81
C LEU A 190 -5.06 -17.82 -15.60
N ARG A 191 -4.12 -18.76 -15.53
CA ARG A 191 -2.70 -18.49 -15.21
C ARG A 191 -1.91 -17.84 -16.34
N ASP A 192 -2.42 -17.92 -17.55
CA ASP A 192 -1.83 -17.31 -18.75
C ASP A 192 -2.64 -16.09 -19.25
N ASP A 193 -3.69 -15.69 -18.52
CA ASP A 193 -4.48 -14.50 -18.83
C ASP A 193 -3.83 -13.27 -18.19
N ASP A 194 -3.12 -12.49 -19.00
CA ASP A 194 -2.42 -11.27 -18.58
C ASP A 194 -3.34 -10.27 -17.86
N GLY A 195 -4.62 -10.18 -18.27
CA GLY A 195 -5.59 -9.29 -17.63
C GLY A 195 -5.93 -9.73 -16.21
N ARG A 196 -6.06 -11.04 -15.99
CA ARG A 196 -6.31 -11.61 -14.64
C ARG A 196 -5.09 -11.52 -13.73
N ILE A 197 -3.91 -11.77 -14.28
CA ILE A 197 -2.65 -11.59 -13.54
C ILE A 197 -2.52 -10.14 -13.06
N ARG A 198 -2.79 -9.18 -13.95
CA ARG A 198 -2.78 -7.75 -13.64
C ARG A 198 -3.81 -7.35 -12.59
N GLU A 199 -5.02 -7.91 -12.67
CA GLU A 199 -6.07 -7.67 -11.66
C GLU A 199 -5.62 -8.15 -10.27
N GLU A 200 -5.04 -9.34 -10.17
CA GLU A 200 -4.52 -9.88 -8.91
C GLU A 200 -3.31 -9.12 -8.39
N GLU A 201 -2.45 -8.62 -9.28
CA GLU A 201 -1.33 -7.75 -8.94
C GLU A 201 -1.82 -6.42 -8.33
N ALA A 202 -2.81 -5.78 -8.96
CA ALA A 202 -3.42 -4.55 -8.44
C ALA A 202 -4.07 -4.79 -7.06
N LYS A 203 -4.73 -5.94 -6.85
CA LYS A 203 -5.29 -6.35 -5.56
C LYS A 203 -4.20 -6.60 -4.51
N GLY A 204 -3.14 -7.32 -4.87
CA GLY A 204 -1.99 -7.58 -4.00
C GLY A 204 -1.31 -6.28 -3.58
N PHE A 205 -1.08 -5.38 -4.53
CA PHE A 205 -0.53 -4.05 -4.30
C PHE A 205 -1.40 -3.24 -3.32
N ALA A 206 -2.71 -3.16 -3.59
CA ALA A 206 -3.65 -2.47 -2.73
C ALA A 206 -3.69 -3.07 -1.32
N ARG A 207 -3.55 -4.40 -1.18
CA ARG A 207 -3.49 -5.07 0.11
C ARG A 207 -2.28 -4.61 0.92
N VAL A 208 -1.09 -4.58 0.32
CA VAL A 208 0.16 -4.14 0.99
C VAL A 208 0.08 -2.67 1.35
N ALA A 209 -0.24 -1.80 0.38
CA ALA A 209 -0.30 -0.36 0.58
C ALA A 209 -1.26 0.01 1.71
N VAL A 210 -2.48 -0.55 1.69
CA VAL A 210 -3.50 -0.26 2.70
C VAL A 210 -3.16 -0.91 4.04
N GLN A 211 -2.51 -2.08 4.06
CA GLN A 211 -2.08 -2.70 5.30
C GLN A 211 -1.02 -1.86 6.01
N LYS A 212 0.01 -1.38 5.29
CA LYS A 212 1.04 -0.51 5.86
C LYS A 212 0.46 0.82 6.34
N LEU A 213 -0.39 1.44 5.53
CA LEU A 213 -1.09 2.69 5.89
C LEU A 213 -1.99 2.50 7.12
N ALA A 214 -2.79 1.44 7.16
CA ALA A 214 -3.66 1.13 8.29
C ALA A 214 -2.87 0.77 9.55
N ALA A 215 -1.70 0.14 9.43
CA ALA A 215 -0.82 -0.11 10.56
C ALA A 215 -0.24 1.19 11.14
N TYR A 216 0.21 2.11 10.26
CA TYR A 216 0.77 3.39 10.66
C TYR A 216 -0.26 4.27 11.39
N PHE A 217 -1.47 4.41 10.84
CA PHE A 217 -2.56 5.19 11.44
C PHE A 217 -3.43 4.39 12.41
N GLN A 218 -3.12 3.11 12.65
CA GLN A 218 -3.87 2.20 13.52
C GLN A 218 -5.37 2.09 13.19
N TRP A 219 -5.70 2.05 11.89
CA TRP A 219 -7.08 1.97 11.44
C TRP A 219 -7.64 0.55 11.52
N ALA A 220 -8.75 0.41 12.24
CA ALA A 220 -9.51 -0.83 12.27
C ALA A 220 -10.20 -1.13 10.93
N ARG A 221 -10.46 -2.42 10.68
CA ARG A 221 -11.23 -2.86 9.51
C ARG A 221 -12.71 -2.69 9.79
N SER A 222 -13.40 -2.01 8.88
CA SER A 222 -14.87 -2.00 8.80
C SER A 222 -15.34 -3.16 7.92
N SER A 223 -16.51 -3.72 8.27
CA SER A 223 -17.25 -4.66 7.41
C SER A 223 -17.82 -3.97 6.17
N GLU A 224 -18.21 -2.71 6.31
CA GLU A 224 -18.81 -1.90 5.25
C GLU A 224 -17.78 -1.00 4.58
N GLN A 225 -17.92 -0.84 3.26
CA GLN A 225 -17.15 0.10 2.46
C GLN A 225 -17.71 1.51 2.63
N ARG A 226 -16.85 2.46 2.97
CA ARG A 226 -17.21 3.86 3.21
C ARG A 226 -16.73 4.71 2.05
N PHE A 227 -17.68 5.13 1.22
CA PHE A 227 -17.42 6.08 0.13
C PHE A 227 -17.95 7.46 0.50
N TYR A 228 -17.26 8.49 -0.01
CA TYR A 228 -17.73 9.85 0.12
C TYR A 228 -18.96 10.06 -0.77
N GLU A 229 -20.09 10.34 -0.14
CA GLU A 229 -21.30 10.79 -0.81
C GLU A 229 -21.21 12.30 -1.00
N GLY A 230 -21.02 12.74 -2.25
CA GLY A 230 -20.99 14.16 -2.57
C GLY A 230 -22.30 14.88 -2.24
N PRO A 231 -22.34 16.21 -2.29
CA PRO A 231 -23.55 17.00 -2.01
C PRO A 231 -24.75 16.68 -2.93
N ALA A 232 -24.54 15.92 -4.01
CA ALA A 232 -25.59 15.52 -4.95
C ALA A 232 -26.36 14.23 -4.56
N ALA A 233 -25.85 13.40 -3.62
CA ALA A 233 -26.46 12.11 -3.30
C ALA A 233 -27.76 12.22 -2.46
N LYS A 234 -28.06 13.40 -1.89
CA LYS A 234 -29.29 13.66 -1.13
C LYS A 234 -30.54 13.96 -1.98
N LYS A 235 -30.58 13.54 -3.25
CA LYS A 235 -31.73 13.82 -4.15
C LYS A 235 -32.79 12.72 -4.20
N ASP A 236 -32.55 11.58 -3.54
CA ASP A 236 -33.49 10.45 -3.49
C ASP A 236 -34.16 10.27 -2.10
N GLU A 237 -34.19 11.31 -1.27
CA GLU A 237 -35.14 11.35 -0.17
C GLU A 237 -36.50 11.74 -0.77
N ALA A 238 -37.38 10.74 -0.92
CA ALA A 238 -38.71 10.88 -1.51
C ALA A 238 -39.42 12.13 -0.96
N PRO A 239 -40.12 12.91 -1.80
CA PRO A 239 -40.89 14.04 -1.31
C PRO A 239 -41.85 13.53 -0.21
N PRO A 240 -42.00 14.25 0.92
CA PRO A 240 -42.93 13.85 1.95
C PRO A 240 -44.31 13.65 1.30
N PRO A 241 -45.05 12.59 1.66
CA PRO A 241 -46.37 12.36 1.09
C PRO A 241 -47.22 13.62 1.27
N PRO A 242 -47.97 14.06 0.24
CA PRO A 242 -48.80 15.24 0.35
C PRO A 242 -49.73 15.08 1.55
N ALA A 243 -49.79 16.10 2.41
CA ALA A 243 -50.68 16.12 3.56
C ALA A 243 -52.11 15.88 3.08
N ASP A 244 -52.81 14.94 3.72
CA ASP A 244 -54.21 14.67 3.45
C ASP A 244 -55.01 15.98 3.49
N PRO A 245 -55.87 16.26 2.49
CA PRO A 245 -56.70 17.44 2.53
C PRO A 245 -57.63 17.33 3.75
N VAL A 246 -57.55 18.35 4.61
CA VAL A 246 -58.45 18.59 5.73
C VAL A 246 -59.88 18.41 5.22
N ARG A 247 -60.58 17.37 5.70
CA ARG A 247 -62.02 17.22 5.50
C ARG A 247 -62.70 18.48 6.05
N GLU A 248 -63.25 19.30 5.16
CA GLU A 248 -64.22 20.32 5.54
C GLU A 248 -65.40 19.63 6.25
N PRO A 249 -65.90 20.18 7.37
CA PRO A 249 -67.07 19.61 8.03
C PRO A 249 -68.30 19.82 7.15
N GLU A 250 -68.96 18.72 6.76
CA GLU A 250 -70.30 18.76 6.18
C GLU A 250 -71.24 19.53 7.11
N LYS A 251 -71.77 20.65 6.63
CA LYS A 251 -72.97 21.26 7.18
C LYS A 251 -74.17 20.57 6.53
N HIS A 252 -74.95 19.81 7.29
CA HIS A 252 -76.40 19.73 7.16
C HIS A 252 -77.05 19.19 8.44
#